data_AF-A0A447TU64-F1
#
_entry.id   AF-A0A447TU64-F1
#
_cell.length_a   1.000
_cell.length_b   1.000
_cell.length_c   1.000
_cell.angle_alpha   90.00
_cell.angle_beta   90.00
_cell.angle_gamma   90.00
#
_symmetry.space_group_name_H-M   'P 1'
#
loop_
_entity.id
_entity.type
_entity.pdbx_description
1 polymer ?
#
loop_
_entity_poly.entity_id
_entity_poly.type
_entity_poly.pdbx_seq_one_letter_code
_entity_poly.pdbx_strand_id
1 'polypeptide(L)'
;MPHIDTRVAAIFRHDRPIRPQGSTIVEAGDEVFFIAASQHIRAVMSELQRLEKPYKRIMLVGGGNIGAGLARRLEKDYSVKLIERDQQRAAELAEKLQNTIVFFGDASDQELLAEEHIDQVDLFIAVTNDDEANIMSAMLAKRMGAKKVDGADSASSLCRSCAG
;
A
#
# COMPACT_ATOMS: atom_id res chain seq x y z
N MET A 1 3.93 -25.59 12.42
CA MET A 1 4.26 -24.48 13.33
C MET A 1 4.34 -25.01 14.77
N PRO A 2 5.50 -25.47 15.29
CA PRO A 2 5.55 -26.10 16.61
C PRO A 2 5.59 -25.13 17.81
N HIS A 3 5.71 -23.81 17.59
CA HIS A 3 5.95 -22.84 18.66
C HIS A 3 5.19 -21.51 18.53
N ILE A 4 4.16 -21.45 17.69
CA ILE A 4 3.36 -20.23 17.49
C ILE A 4 1.88 -20.58 17.62
N ASP A 5 1.23 -20.07 18.67
CA ASP A 5 -0.22 -20.17 18.83
C ASP A 5 -0.90 -19.26 17.80
N THR A 6 -1.21 -19.82 16.63
CA THR A 6 -2.03 -19.18 15.61
C THR A 6 -3.13 -20.12 15.13
N ARG A 7 -4.31 -19.56 14.88
CA ARG A 7 -5.47 -20.31 14.38
C ARG A 7 -6.18 -19.51 13.30
N VAL A 8 -6.68 -20.20 12.28
CA VAL A 8 -7.62 -19.62 11.31
C VAL A 8 -8.93 -19.33 12.04
N ALA A 9 -9.31 -18.07 12.07
CA ALA A 9 -10.53 -17.59 12.71
C ALA A 9 -11.74 -17.67 11.77
N ALA A 10 -11.53 -17.28 10.51
CA ALA A 10 -12.54 -17.27 9.47
C ALA A 10 -11.90 -17.37 8.09
N ILE A 11 -12.64 -17.91 7.14
CA ILE A 11 -12.30 -17.86 5.71
C ILE A 11 -13.48 -17.19 5.02
N PHE A 12 -13.23 -16.23 4.12
CA PHE A 12 -14.25 -15.68 3.25
C PHE A 12 -13.94 -16.08 1.81
N ARG A 13 -14.95 -16.60 1.11
CA ARG A 13 -14.84 -17.00 -0.29
C ARG A 13 -15.99 -16.38 -1.06
N HIS A 14 -15.69 -15.52 -2.04
CA HIS A 14 -16.71 -14.74 -2.76
C HIS A 14 -17.67 -14.03 -1.79
N ASP A 15 -17.13 -13.30 -0.81
CA ASP A 15 -17.85 -12.59 0.25
C ASP A 15 -18.72 -13.45 1.19
N ARG A 16 -18.61 -14.77 1.13
CA ARG A 16 -19.36 -15.68 2.01
C ARG A 16 -18.48 -16.22 3.13
N PRO A 17 -18.91 -16.13 4.40
CA PRO A 17 -18.15 -16.68 5.51
C PRO A 17 -18.19 -18.21 5.49
N ILE A 18 -17.02 -18.82 5.51
CA ILE A 18 -16.78 -20.26 5.66
C ILE A 18 -16.17 -20.48 7.04
N ARG A 19 -16.82 -21.32 7.84
CA ARG A 19 -16.29 -21.73 9.14
C ARG A 19 -15.09 -22.67 8.91
N PRO A 20 -13.89 -22.34 9.40
CA PRO A 20 -12.70 -23.16 9.18
C PRO A 20 -12.81 -24.48 9.96
N GLN A 21 -12.59 -25.59 9.27
CA GLN A 21 -12.50 -26.93 9.81
C GLN A 21 -11.13 -27.54 9.42
N GLY A 22 -10.73 -28.63 10.07
CA GLY A 22 -9.45 -29.30 9.75
C GLY A 22 -9.37 -29.83 8.31
N SER A 23 -10.52 -30.01 7.65
CA SER A 23 -10.66 -30.44 6.25
C SER A 23 -10.87 -29.27 5.27
N THR A 24 -10.96 -28.03 5.73
CA THR A 24 -11.20 -26.89 4.86
C THR A 24 -9.97 -26.61 4.00
N ILE A 25 -10.13 -26.72 2.68
CA ILE A 25 -9.07 -26.43 1.70
C ILE A 25 -9.18 -24.96 1.30
N VAL A 26 -8.07 -24.23 1.42
CA VAL A 26 -7.95 -22.83 0.97
C VAL A 26 -7.81 -22.79 -0.54
N GLU A 27 -8.61 -21.95 -1.19
CA GLU A 27 -8.63 -21.74 -2.63
C GLU A 27 -8.06 -20.36 -3.00
N ALA A 28 -7.67 -20.19 -4.27
CA ALA A 28 -7.26 -18.89 -4.79
C ALA A 28 -8.44 -17.91 -4.72
N GLY A 29 -8.20 -16.73 -4.14
CA GLY A 29 -9.23 -15.73 -3.89
C GLY A 29 -9.90 -15.82 -2.51
N ASP A 30 -9.53 -16.79 -1.67
CA ASP A 30 -9.98 -16.82 -0.28
C ASP A 30 -9.30 -15.72 0.55
N GLU A 31 -10.10 -14.99 1.34
CA GLU A 31 -9.60 -14.12 2.40
C GLU A 31 -9.55 -14.89 3.71
N VAL A 32 -8.35 -15.14 4.22
CA VAL A 32 -8.13 -15.97 5.41
C VAL A 32 -7.73 -15.09 6.59
N PHE A 33 -8.53 -15.12 7.66
CA PHE A 33 -8.30 -14.36 8.88
C PHE A 33 -7.61 -15.23 9.93
N PHE A 34 -6.48 -14.76 10.44
CA PHE A 34 -5.72 -15.45 11.49
C PHE A 34 -5.84 -14.69 12.81
N ILE A 35 -5.96 -15.43 13.91
CA ILE A 35 -5.72 -14.91 15.25
C ILE A 35 -4.30 -15.30 15.65
N ALA A 36 -3.52 -14.29 16.04
CA ALA A 36 -2.18 -14.44 16.56
C ALA A 36 -1.92 -13.33 17.58
N ALA A 37 -1.07 -13.57 18.59
CA ALA A 37 -0.59 -12.49 19.44
C ALA A 37 0.19 -11.46 18.59
N SER A 38 0.07 -10.16 18.89
CA SER A 38 0.67 -9.09 18.09
C SER A 38 2.18 -9.28 17.85
N GLN A 39 2.89 -9.76 18.88
CA GLN A 39 4.33 -10.07 18.83
C GLN A 39 4.70 -11.23 17.88
N HIS A 40 3.74 -12.06 17.48
CA HIS A 40 3.94 -13.21 16.60
C HIS A 40 3.41 -13.00 15.18
N ILE A 41 2.76 -11.87 14.87
CA ILE A 41 2.19 -11.60 13.54
C ILE A 41 3.24 -11.78 12.44
N ARG A 42 4.45 -11.23 12.61
CA ARG A 42 5.51 -11.32 11.61
C ARG A 42 5.99 -12.77 11.39
N ALA A 43 6.09 -13.56 12.46
CA ALA A 43 6.49 -14.96 12.40
C ALA A 43 5.42 -15.81 11.70
N VAL A 44 4.14 -15.59 12.02
CA VAL A 44 3.01 -16.24 11.35
C VAL A 44 2.99 -15.91 9.86
N MET A 45 3.12 -14.63 9.49
CA MET A 45 3.16 -14.21 8.09
C MET A 45 4.35 -14.82 7.33
N SER A 46 5.51 -14.98 7.98
CA SER A 46 6.70 -15.56 7.36
C SER A 46 6.61 -17.07 7.10
N GLU A 47 5.79 -17.81 7.86
CA GLU A 47 5.53 -19.23 7.63
C GLU A 47 4.44 -19.46 6.57
N LEU A 48 3.42 -18.60 6.51
CA LEU A 48 2.27 -18.75 5.61
C LEU A 48 2.55 -18.28 4.18
N GLN A 49 3.46 -17.33 3.99
CA GLN A 49 3.79 -16.79 2.68
C GLN A 49 5.29 -16.97 2.41
N ARG A 50 5.66 -17.30 1.17
CA ARG A 50 7.01 -16.97 0.66
C ARG A 50 7.09 -15.45 0.75
N LEU A 51 7.69 -14.92 1.82
CA LEU A 51 7.85 -13.50 2.13
C LEU A 51 7.82 -12.66 0.85
N GLU A 52 6.67 -12.03 0.58
CA GLU A 52 6.62 -11.02 -0.47
C GLU A 52 7.75 -10.04 -0.17
N LYS A 53 8.58 -9.74 -1.18
CA LYS A 53 9.73 -8.86 -0.97
C LYS A 53 9.21 -7.57 -0.33
N PRO A 54 9.84 -7.06 0.74
CA PRO A 54 9.38 -5.84 1.38
C PRO A 54 9.27 -4.74 0.32
N TYR A 55 8.15 -4.02 0.33
CA TYR A 55 7.96 -2.83 -0.49
C TYR A 55 9.17 -1.92 -0.26
N LYS A 56 9.81 -1.44 -1.32
CA LYS A 56 10.94 -0.50 -1.23
C LYS A 56 10.61 0.82 -1.90
N ARG A 57 9.80 0.81 -2.95
CA ARG A 57 9.45 1.97 -3.76
C ARG A 57 7.96 2.23 -3.68
N ILE A 58 7.60 3.37 -3.10
CA ILE A 58 6.22 3.79 -2.88
C ILE A 58 5.98 5.09 -3.65
N MET A 59 4.93 5.12 -4.45
CA MET A 59 4.47 6.33 -5.12
C MET A 59 3.13 6.75 -4.52
N LEU A 60 3.06 7.99 -4.07
CA LEU A 60 1.88 8.61 -3.48
C LEU A 60 1.33 9.67 -4.43
N VAL A 61 0.01 9.76 -4.54
CA VAL A 61 -0.68 10.81 -5.31
C VAL A 61 -1.57 11.61 -4.37
N GLY A 62 -1.35 12.92 -4.34
CA GLY A 62 -2.03 13.86 -3.46
C GLY A 62 -1.21 14.17 -2.22
N GLY A 63 -0.72 15.40 -2.12
CA GLY A 63 0.03 15.98 -1.01
C GLY A 63 -0.86 16.67 0.03
N GLY A 64 -2.15 16.31 0.10
CA GLY A 64 -3.06 16.73 1.17
C GLY A 64 -2.60 16.25 2.56
N ASN A 65 -3.43 16.43 3.58
CA ASN A 65 -3.07 16.06 4.95
C ASN A 65 -2.69 14.57 5.10
N ILE A 66 -3.41 13.69 4.41
CA ILE A 66 -3.18 12.23 4.45
C ILE A 66 -1.88 11.90 3.73
N GLY A 67 -1.72 12.29 2.46
CA GLY A 67 -0.53 11.95 1.68
C GLY A 67 0.76 12.55 2.23
N ALA A 68 0.74 13.80 2.68
CA ALA A 68 1.90 14.42 3.33
C ALA A 68 2.24 13.73 4.68
N GLY A 69 1.20 13.36 5.45
CA GLY A 69 1.38 12.60 6.69
C GLY A 69 1.97 11.21 6.45
N LEU A 70 1.52 10.53 5.40
CA LEU A 70 2.01 9.21 5.02
C LEU A 70 3.44 9.29 4.49
N ALA A 71 3.73 10.23 3.58
CA ALA A 71 5.07 10.45 3.03
C ALA A 71 6.12 10.62 4.13
N ARG A 72 5.87 11.54 5.07
CA ARG A 72 6.77 11.82 6.21
C ARG A 72 7.02 10.61 7.12
N ARG A 73 6.07 9.69 7.20
CA ARG A 73 6.23 8.48 8.01
C ARG A 73 7.01 7.41 7.27
N LEU A 74 6.79 7.29 5.96
CA LEU A 74 7.41 6.26 5.13
C LEU A 74 8.81 6.64 4.65
N GLU A 75 9.14 7.93 4.53
CA GLU A 75 10.42 8.41 3.96
C GLU A 75 11.68 7.98 4.73
N LYS A 76 11.51 7.45 5.95
CA LYS A 76 12.63 6.91 6.75
C LYS A 76 13.02 5.50 6.34
N ASP A 77 12.04 4.69 5.95
CA ASP A 77 12.20 3.24 5.73
C ASP A 77 12.04 2.85 4.25
N TYR A 78 11.42 3.73 3.45
CA TYR A 78 11.05 3.48 2.05
C TYR A 78 11.52 4.61 1.14
N SER A 79 11.73 4.30 -0.14
CA SER A 79 11.92 5.30 -1.20
C SER A 79 10.54 5.81 -1.62
N VAL A 80 10.21 7.04 -1.20
CA VAL A 80 8.90 7.65 -1.44
C VAL A 80 9.01 8.70 -2.54
N LYS A 81 8.12 8.58 -3.54
CA LYS A 81 7.82 9.63 -4.51
C LYS A 81 6.41 10.15 -4.26
N LEU A 82 6.21 11.46 -4.30
CA LEU A 82 4.92 12.09 -4.08
C LEU A 82 4.58 12.99 -5.29
N ILE A 83 3.44 12.76 -5.92
CA ILE A 83 2.92 13.60 -6.99
C ILE A 83 1.84 14.51 -6.39
N GLU A 84 1.98 15.82 -6.59
CA GLU A 84 1.03 16.84 -6.16
C GLU A 84 0.70 17.77 -7.33
N ARG A 85 -0.60 18.01 -7.56
CA ARG A 85 -1.10 18.81 -8.69
C ARG A 85 -1.05 20.30 -8.43
N ASP A 86 -1.00 20.74 -7.17
CA ASP A 86 -0.90 22.14 -6.81
C ASP A 86 0.57 22.54 -6.66
N GLN A 87 1.03 23.49 -7.48
CA GLN A 87 2.45 23.87 -7.56
C GLN A 87 2.98 24.43 -6.24
N GLN A 88 2.18 25.27 -5.57
CA GLN A 88 2.57 25.90 -4.31
C GLN A 88 2.70 24.84 -3.22
N ARG A 89 1.72 23.92 -3.15
CA ARG A 89 1.72 22.80 -2.23
C ARG A 89 2.88 21.84 -2.49
N ALA A 90 3.17 21.53 -3.74
CA ALA A 90 4.30 20.68 -4.11
C ALA A 90 5.63 21.29 -3.64
N ALA A 91 5.83 22.59 -3.86
CA ALA A 91 7.01 23.31 -3.39
C ALA A 91 7.12 23.28 -1.85
N GLU A 92 6.03 23.56 -1.14
CA GLU A 92 6.02 23.47 0.33
C GLU A 92 6.37 22.07 0.85
N LEU A 93 5.89 21.02 0.18
CA LEU A 93 6.14 19.65 0.58
C LEU A 93 7.58 19.23 0.27
N ALA A 94 8.14 19.69 -0.84
CA ALA A 94 9.55 19.47 -1.18
C ALA A 94 10.49 20.08 -0.14
N GLU A 95 10.11 21.21 0.48
CA GLU A 95 10.87 21.81 1.59
C GLU A 95 10.67 21.07 2.93
N LYS A 96 9.47 20.55 3.18
CA LYS A 96 9.09 19.94 4.47
C LYS A 96 9.51 18.46 4.59
N LEU A 97 9.53 17.73 3.48
CA LEU A 97 9.86 16.31 3.45
C LEU A 97 11.35 16.14 3.15
N GLN A 98 12.05 15.38 3.99
CA GLN A 98 13.52 15.33 3.93
C GLN A 98 14.02 14.30 2.92
N ASN A 99 13.32 13.18 2.78
CA ASN A 99 13.74 12.02 1.99
C ASN A 99 12.68 11.60 0.97
N THR A 100 11.66 12.44 0.74
CA THR A 100 10.64 12.22 -0.28
C THR A 100 10.94 13.09 -1.50
N ILE A 101 10.91 12.50 -2.69
CA ILE A 101 10.97 13.28 -3.94
C ILE A 101 9.57 13.73 -4.28
N VAL A 102 9.35 15.05 -4.36
CA VAL A 102 8.05 15.64 -4.66
C VAL A 102 8.03 16.15 -6.10
N PHE A 103 7.03 15.70 -6.86
CA PHE A 103 6.80 16.09 -8.24
C PHE A 103 5.55 16.95 -8.32
N PHE A 104 5.66 18.06 -9.05
CA PHE A 104 4.50 18.82 -9.48
C PHE A 104 3.95 18.19 -10.77
N GLY A 105 2.68 17.77 -10.75
CA GLY A 105 2.05 17.18 -11.93
C GLY A 105 0.74 16.46 -11.62
N ASP A 106 0.12 15.94 -12.67
CA ASP A 106 -1.10 15.15 -12.59
C ASP A 106 -0.77 13.66 -12.70
N ALA A 107 -1.27 12.84 -11.78
CA ALA A 107 -1.02 11.40 -11.81
C ALA A 107 -1.85 10.65 -12.86
N SER A 108 -2.76 11.32 -13.57
CA SER A 108 -3.38 10.81 -14.78
C SER A 108 -2.49 11.01 -16.03
N ASP A 109 -1.37 11.72 -15.91
CA ASP A 109 -0.39 11.88 -16.97
C ASP A 109 0.48 10.62 -17.10
N GLN A 110 0.32 9.93 -18.23
CA GLN A 110 1.06 8.72 -18.53
C GLN A 110 2.56 8.98 -18.77
N GLU A 111 2.93 10.12 -19.32
CA GLU A 111 4.33 10.45 -19.58
C GLU A 111 5.07 10.66 -18.25
N LEU A 112 4.48 11.42 -17.33
CA LEU A 112 5.01 11.62 -15.98
C LEU A 112 5.24 10.30 -15.24
N LEU A 113 4.25 9.39 -15.25
CA LEU A 113 4.38 8.10 -14.57
C LEU A 113 5.45 7.21 -15.21
N ALA A 114 5.63 7.28 -16.53
CA ALA A 114 6.64 6.53 -17.25
C ALA A 114 8.05 7.05 -16.96
N GLU A 115 8.23 8.37 -16.98
CA GLU A 115 9.49 9.04 -16.60
C GLU A 115 9.89 8.68 -15.17
N GLU A 116 8.91 8.60 -14.27
CA GLU A 116 9.13 8.25 -12.87
C GLU A 116 9.18 6.74 -12.57
N HIS A 117 9.28 5.90 -13.61
CA HIS A 117 9.47 4.45 -13.54
C HIS A 117 8.38 3.74 -12.72
N ILE A 118 7.11 4.02 -13.04
CA ILE A 118 5.95 3.38 -12.40
C ILE A 118 5.97 1.84 -12.46
N ASP A 119 6.58 1.26 -13.49
CA ASP A 119 6.79 -0.19 -13.65
C ASP A 119 7.66 -0.81 -12.54
N GLN A 120 8.46 0.03 -11.89
CA GLN A 120 9.35 -0.35 -10.80
C GLN A 120 8.74 -0.12 -9.41
N VAL A 121 7.61 0.59 -9.33
CA VAL A 121 6.92 0.91 -8.08
C VAL A 121 6.31 -0.36 -7.50
N ASP A 122 6.62 -0.61 -6.22
CA ASP A 122 6.07 -1.76 -5.52
C ASP A 122 4.65 -1.48 -5.04
N LEU A 123 4.38 -0.23 -4.64
CA LEU A 123 3.09 0.21 -4.14
C LEU A 123 2.76 1.63 -4.62
N PHE A 124 1.65 1.76 -5.32
CA PHE A 124 1.05 3.05 -5.70
C PHE A 124 -0.16 3.33 -4.82
N ILE A 125 -0.29 4.55 -4.31
CA ILE A 125 -1.40 4.94 -3.43
C ILE A 125 -1.96 6.30 -3.86
N ALA A 126 -3.24 6.32 -4.21
CA ALA A 126 -3.96 7.56 -4.49
C ALA A 126 -4.76 8.01 -3.26
N VAL A 127 -4.42 9.20 -2.75
CA VAL A 127 -4.96 9.79 -1.50
C VAL A 127 -5.39 11.24 -1.73
N THR A 128 -6.01 11.51 -2.88
CA THR A 128 -6.61 12.81 -3.19
C THR A 128 -8.07 12.88 -2.69
N ASN A 129 -8.66 14.07 -2.68
CA ASN A 129 -10.09 14.27 -2.40
C ASN A 129 -11.00 14.01 -3.61
N ASP A 130 -10.43 13.53 -4.72
CA ASP A 130 -11.14 13.27 -5.98
C ASP A 130 -11.12 11.77 -6.26
N ASP A 131 -12.26 11.12 -6.01
CA ASP A 131 -12.40 9.68 -6.17
C ASP A 131 -12.23 9.24 -7.63
N GLU A 132 -12.66 10.06 -8.59
CA GLU A 132 -12.51 9.76 -10.01
C GLU A 132 -11.04 9.80 -10.41
N ALA A 133 -10.32 10.83 -9.99
CA ALA A 133 -8.87 10.93 -10.19
C ALA A 133 -8.12 9.78 -9.50
N ASN A 134 -8.52 9.39 -8.29
CA ASN A 134 -7.94 8.26 -7.57
C ASN A 134 -8.12 6.95 -8.34
N ILE A 135 -9.34 6.67 -8.83
CA ILE A 135 -9.64 5.45 -9.62
C ILE A 135 -8.87 5.45 -10.94
N MET A 136 -8.89 6.57 -11.68
CA MET A 136 -8.22 6.67 -12.97
C MET A 136 -6.71 6.51 -12.86
N SER A 137 -6.08 7.23 -11.93
CA SER A 137 -4.63 7.15 -11.71
C SER A 137 -4.21 5.76 -11.21
N ALA A 138 -5.00 5.13 -10.34
CA ALA A 138 -4.81 3.75 -9.90
C ALA A 138 -4.87 2.75 -11.07
N MET A 139 -5.88 2.85 -11.93
CA MET A 139 -6.02 1.99 -13.12
C MET A 139 -4.85 2.18 -14.09
N LEU A 140 -4.44 3.43 -14.32
CA LEU A 140 -3.30 3.76 -15.18
C LEU A 140 -2.01 3.18 -14.61
N ALA A 141 -1.71 3.41 -13.33
CA ALA A 141 -0.55 2.86 -12.65
C ALA A 141 -0.51 1.32 -12.74
N LYS A 142 -1.65 0.65 -12.53
CA LYS A 142 -1.74 -0.81 -12.65
C LYS A 142 -1.43 -1.29 -14.06
N ARG A 143 -1.99 -0.61 -15.08
CA ARG A 143 -1.75 -0.92 -16.49
C ARG A 143 -0.28 -0.73 -16.88
N MET A 144 0.38 0.26 -16.30
CA MET A 144 1.78 0.59 -16.58
C MET A 144 2.79 -0.26 -15.80
N GLY A 145 2.35 -1.10 -14.87
CA GLY A 145 3.19 -2.12 -14.24
C GLY A 145 3.43 -1.97 -12.74
N ALA A 146 2.75 -1.05 -12.05
CA ALA A 146 2.81 -1.00 -10.59
C ALA A 146 2.38 -2.34 -9.98
N LYS A 147 3.20 -2.90 -9.09
CA LYS A 147 2.96 -4.25 -8.55
C LYS A 147 1.66 -4.31 -7.76
N LYS A 148 1.47 -3.35 -6.86
CA LYS A 148 0.26 -3.15 -6.08
C LYS A 148 -0.23 -1.71 -6.15
N VAL A 149 -1.54 -1.56 -6.13
CA VAL A 149 -2.24 -0.29 -6.24
C VAL A 149 -3.34 -0.29 -5.20
N ASP A 150 -3.32 0.72 -4.32
CA ASP A 150 -4.23 0.85 -3.20
C ASP A 150 -4.85 2.27 -3.17
N GLY A 151 -6.03 2.40 -2.56
CA GLY A 151 -6.72 3.68 -2.36
C GLY A 151 -6.47 4.28 -0.98
N ALA A 152 -7.18 5.38 -0.69
CA ALA A 152 -7.03 6.13 0.56
C ALA A 152 -7.36 5.31 1.83
N ASP A 153 -8.28 4.36 1.76
CA ASP A 153 -8.64 3.51 2.92
C ASP A 153 -7.47 2.63 3.38
N SER A 154 -6.70 2.09 2.44
CA SER A 154 -5.54 1.22 2.71
C SER A 154 -4.34 1.99 3.27
N ALA A 155 -4.21 3.29 3.00
CA ALA A 155 -3.16 4.17 3.56
C ALA A 155 -3.15 4.17 5.10
N SER A 156 -4.33 4.03 5.71
CA SER A 156 -4.50 3.97 7.17
C SER A 156 -3.92 2.69 7.80
N SER A 157 -3.78 1.61 7.02
CA SER A 157 -3.18 0.35 7.47
C SER A 157 -1.66 0.38 7.44
N LEU A 158 -1.06 1.01 6.42
CA LEU A 158 0.39 1.28 6.31
C LEU A 158 0.86 2.24 7.42
N CYS A 159 0.01 3.20 7.76
CA CYS A 159 0.18 4.03 8.95
C CYS A 159 0.14 3.23 10.27
N ARG A 160 -0.37 2.00 10.31
CA ARG A 160 -0.37 1.19 11.54
C ARG A 160 0.77 0.19 11.57
N SER A 161 1.20 -0.36 10.42
CA SER A 161 2.29 -1.33 10.35
C SER A 161 3.67 -0.73 10.64
N CYS A 162 3.89 0.56 10.36
CA CYS A 162 5.17 1.24 10.60
C CYS A 162 5.30 1.86 12.00
N ALA A 163 4.30 1.67 12.87
CA ALA A 163 4.29 2.20 14.24
C ALA A 163 4.75 1.17 15.29
N GLY A 164 5.24 0.00 14.85
CA GLY A 164 5.71 -1.09 15.71
C GLY A 164 7.22 -1.23 15.72
#